data_AF-A0A0E3UJC2-F1
#
_entry.id   AF-A0A0E3UJC2-F1
#
_cell.length_a   1.000
_cell.length_b   1.000
_cell.length_c   1.000
_cell.angle_alpha   90.00
_cell.angle_beta   90.00
_cell.angle_gamma   90.00
#
_symmetry.space_group_name_H-M   'P 1'
#
loop_
_entity.id
_entity.type
_entity.pdbx_description
1 polymer ?
#
loop_
_entity_poly.entity_id
_entity_poly.type
_entity_poly.pdbx_seq_one_letter_code
_entity_poly.pdbx_strand_id
1 'polypeptide(L)'
;MTKPKPKLVAPLEVLPPDTTAPDTQGAMLSIDLSASINAAFATARTAADSATNEARSAITAAVQCGDLLTRQKASVPHGTWLDWLATHCPDISAETARRYMRLSKRSQVTDLTDAASLRQAYLATGVLPEEPPRDNDTPDANAPVVTFTRGLDQFRRWFHRRTEDKPLAKWTPEARRLLRNELAWFKKLHDDLAA
;
A
#
# COMPACT_ATOMS: atom_id res chain seq x y z
N MET A 1 -40.76 34.03 -66.99
CA MET A 1 -42.22 33.81 -67.15
C MET A 1 -42.83 33.34 -65.84
N THR A 2 -43.62 34.23 -65.24
CA THR A 2 -44.99 34.02 -64.73
C THR A 2 -45.26 32.89 -63.71
N LYS A 3 -45.54 33.30 -62.45
CA LYS A 3 -46.33 32.56 -61.44
C LYS A 3 -47.79 32.37 -61.94
N PRO A 4 -48.63 31.51 -61.31
CA PRO A 4 -49.43 31.98 -60.16
C PRO A 4 -49.70 30.96 -59.02
N LYS A 5 -50.04 31.54 -57.86
CA LYS A 5 -50.51 31.00 -56.56
C LYS A 5 -52.04 30.61 -56.63
N PRO A 6 -52.83 30.64 -55.51
CA PRO A 6 -52.97 29.80 -54.29
C PRO A 6 -54.45 29.34 -54.07
N LYS A 7 -54.80 28.75 -52.90
CA LYS A 7 -56.03 28.98 -52.06
C LYS A 7 -56.06 27.97 -50.89
N LEU A 8 -55.83 28.39 -49.62
CA LEU A 8 -56.80 28.75 -48.55
C LEU A 8 -58.00 27.78 -48.40
N VAL A 9 -58.19 27.19 -47.21
CA VAL A 9 -59.23 27.54 -46.20
C VAL A 9 -59.01 26.70 -44.92
N ALA A 10 -59.07 27.35 -43.75
CA ALA A 10 -59.25 26.74 -42.42
C ALA A 10 -60.72 26.89 -41.97
N PRO A 11 -61.16 26.17 -40.93
CA PRO A 11 -61.90 26.89 -39.90
C PRO A 11 -61.50 26.54 -38.45
N LEU A 12 -61.64 27.58 -37.62
CA LEU A 12 -61.56 27.68 -36.16
C LEU A 12 -62.42 26.66 -35.41
N GLU A 13 -61.91 26.11 -34.29
CA GLU A 13 -62.76 25.80 -33.13
C GLU A 13 -61.98 25.97 -31.79
N VAL A 14 -62.33 27.05 -31.07
CA VAL A 14 -62.53 27.22 -29.61
C VAL A 14 -61.33 27.04 -28.62
N LEU A 15 -60.97 28.17 -27.99
CA LEU A 15 -60.21 28.39 -26.72
C LEU A 15 -61.15 28.26 -25.48
N PRO A 16 -60.74 28.35 -24.18
CA PRO A 16 -59.43 28.38 -23.47
C PRO A 16 -59.47 27.52 -22.14
N PRO A 17 -58.90 27.91 -20.98
CA PRO A 17 -57.51 28.21 -20.59
C PRO A 17 -57.01 27.22 -19.51
N ASP A 18 -55.70 27.00 -19.39
CA ASP A 18 -55.16 26.76 -18.05
C ASP A 18 -53.82 27.43 -17.83
N THR A 19 -53.85 28.32 -16.85
CA THR A 19 -52.74 29.02 -16.24
C THR A 19 -51.96 28.03 -15.40
N THR A 20 -50.68 27.80 -15.66
CA THR A 20 -49.69 27.63 -14.57
C THR A 20 -48.25 27.71 -15.02
N ALA A 21 -47.57 28.70 -14.43
CA ALA A 21 -46.16 28.75 -14.03
C ALA A 21 -45.02 28.69 -15.07
N PRO A 22 -44.01 29.56 -14.94
CA PRO A 22 -42.73 29.37 -15.59
C PRO A 22 -42.01 28.21 -14.90
N ASP A 23 -41.68 27.17 -15.67
CA ASP A 23 -40.77 26.12 -15.23
C ASP A 23 -39.40 26.72 -14.93
N THR A 24 -39.25 27.11 -13.67
CA THR A 24 -37.98 27.31 -12.98
C THR A 24 -37.49 25.94 -12.55
N GLN A 25 -37.15 25.05 -13.51
CA GLN A 25 -36.23 23.95 -13.19
C GLN A 25 -34.82 24.48 -13.30
N GLY A 26 -34.19 24.60 -12.13
CA GLY A 26 -32.87 25.14 -11.96
C GLY A 26 -31.85 24.40 -12.83
N ALA A 27 -31.04 25.20 -13.52
CA ALA A 27 -29.74 24.77 -13.99
C ALA A 27 -28.89 24.36 -12.77
N MET A 28 -29.05 23.11 -12.32
CA MET A 28 -28.01 22.41 -11.58
C MET A 28 -26.84 22.34 -12.55
N LEU A 29 -25.90 23.26 -12.40
CA LEU A 29 -24.59 23.19 -13.01
C LEU A 29 -23.99 21.84 -12.62
N SER A 30 -24.12 20.82 -13.48
CA SER A 30 -23.29 19.64 -13.37
C SER A 30 -21.88 20.16 -13.58
N ILE A 31 -21.12 20.32 -12.50
CA ILE A 31 -19.75 20.78 -12.57
C ILE A 31 -19.02 19.75 -13.43
N ASP A 32 -18.68 20.13 -14.66
CA ASP A 32 -17.90 19.28 -15.55
C ASP A 32 -16.47 19.23 -14.99
N LEU A 33 -16.21 18.21 -14.17
CA LEU A 33 -14.92 17.98 -13.53
C LEU A 33 -13.92 17.30 -14.47
N SER A 34 -14.28 17.01 -15.72
CA SER A 34 -13.43 16.26 -16.65
C SER A 34 -12.05 16.90 -16.82
N ALA A 35 -11.97 18.23 -16.95
CA ALA A 35 -10.72 18.97 -17.06
C ALA A 35 -9.83 18.82 -15.79
N SER A 36 -10.42 18.95 -14.60
CA SER A 36 -9.71 18.80 -13.33
C SER A 36 -9.24 17.37 -13.10
N ILE A 37 -10.06 16.37 -13.47
CA ILE A 37 -9.71 14.95 -13.40
C ILE A 37 -8.53 14.66 -14.35
N ASN A 38 -8.61 15.12 -15.59
CA ASN A 38 -7.55 14.93 -16.58
C ASN A 38 -6.24 15.62 -16.15
N ALA A 39 -6.32 16.82 -15.56
CA ALA A 39 -5.15 17.51 -15.02
C ALA A 39 -4.52 16.73 -13.86
N ALA A 40 -5.33 16.29 -12.89
CA ALA A 40 -4.84 15.48 -11.76
C ALA A 40 -4.23 14.15 -12.22
N PHE A 41 -4.85 13.49 -13.20
CA PHE A 41 -4.34 12.27 -13.80
C PHE A 41 -3.01 12.49 -14.52
N ALA A 42 -2.88 13.59 -15.29
CA ALA A 42 -1.63 13.95 -15.94
C ALA A 42 -0.51 14.21 -14.93
N THR A 43 -0.80 14.92 -13.83
CA THR A 43 0.18 15.12 -12.75
C THR A 43 0.59 13.80 -12.10
N ALA A 44 -0.37 12.93 -11.79
CA ALA A 44 -0.09 11.62 -11.20
C ALA A 44 0.78 10.75 -12.12
N ARG A 45 0.50 10.74 -13.43
CA ARG A 45 1.29 10.00 -14.42
C ARG A 45 2.73 10.51 -14.51
N THR A 46 2.92 11.83 -14.62
CA THR A 46 4.27 12.42 -14.66
C THR A 46 5.06 12.11 -13.39
N ALA A 47 4.42 12.15 -12.22
CA ALA A 47 5.07 11.78 -10.95
C ALA A 47 5.45 10.30 -10.92
N ALA A 48 4.58 9.40 -11.41
CA ALA A 48 4.85 7.97 -11.49
C ALA A 48 6.01 7.64 -12.47
N ASP A 49 6.02 8.28 -13.64
CA ASP A 49 7.09 8.14 -14.63
C ASP A 49 8.43 8.64 -14.05
N SER A 50 8.42 9.78 -13.36
CA SER A 50 9.60 10.33 -12.69
C SER A 50 10.12 9.40 -11.58
N ALA A 51 9.23 8.87 -10.74
CA ALA A 51 9.60 7.94 -9.67
C ALA A 51 10.23 6.65 -10.23
N THR A 52 9.72 6.14 -11.35
CA THR A 52 10.27 4.96 -12.03
C THR A 52 11.68 5.23 -12.54
N ASN A 53 11.90 6.40 -13.15
CA ASN A 53 13.21 6.80 -13.66
C ASN A 53 14.23 7.00 -12.53
N GLU A 54 13.84 7.67 -11.45
CA GLU A 54 14.69 7.85 -10.27
C GLU A 54 15.04 6.52 -9.61
N ALA A 55 14.09 5.58 -9.52
CA ALA A 55 14.36 4.24 -9.02
C ALA A 55 15.39 3.48 -9.88
N ARG A 56 15.28 3.57 -11.21
CA ARG A 56 16.26 2.98 -12.15
C ARG A 56 17.64 3.63 -12.03
N SER A 57 17.68 4.95 -11.87
CA SER A 57 18.91 5.71 -11.62
C SER A 57 19.57 5.23 -10.32
N ALA A 58 18.80 5.07 -9.24
CA ALA A 58 19.28 4.58 -7.96
C ALA A 58 19.84 3.14 -8.05
N ILE A 59 19.20 2.24 -8.79
CA ILE A 59 19.71 0.88 -9.03
C ILE A 59 21.05 0.93 -9.78
N THR A 60 21.15 1.76 -10.82
CA THR A 60 22.37 1.93 -11.61
C THR A 60 23.52 2.46 -10.75
N ALA A 61 23.25 3.48 -9.92
CA ALA A 61 24.23 4.03 -8.98
C ALA A 61 24.68 3.00 -7.93
N ALA A 62 23.75 2.16 -7.42
CA ALA A 62 24.08 1.10 -6.48
C ALA A 62 25.00 0.03 -7.09
N VAL A 63 24.77 -0.36 -8.35
CA VAL A 63 25.64 -1.27 -9.10
C VAL A 63 27.03 -0.66 -9.29
N GLN A 64 27.11 0.59 -9.75
CA GLN A 64 28.40 1.28 -9.92
C GLN A 64 29.18 1.40 -8.61
N CYS A 65 28.48 1.75 -7.52
CA CYS A 65 29.07 1.80 -6.19
C CYS A 65 29.63 0.43 -5.77
N GLY A 66 28.87 -0.64 -6.00
CA GLY A 66 29.30 -2.01 -5.75
C GLY A 66 30.58 -2.42 -6.50
N ASP A 67 30.69 -2.02 -7.77
CA ASP A 67 31.88 -2.26 -8.59
C ASP A 67 33.10 -1.50 -8.04
N LEU A 68 32.92 -0.22 -7.70
CA LEU A 68 33.99 0.60 -7.11
C LEU A 68 34.45 0.04 -5.77
N LEU A 69 33.51 -0.35 -4.90
CA LEU A 69 33.82 -0.99 -3.62
C LEU A 69 34.58 -2.31 -3.81
N THR A 70 34.22 -3.10 -4.83
CA THR A 70 34.90 -4.36 -5.14
C THR A 70 36.33 -4.13 -5.61
N ARG A 71 36.55 -3.15 -6.49
CA ARG A 71 37.89 -2.78 -6.96
C ARG A 71 38.75 -2.23 -5.82
N GLN A 72 38.18 -1.33 -5.00
CA GLN A 72 38.90 -0.74 -3.87
C GLN A 72 39.26 -1.81 -2.82
N LYS A 73 38.35 -2.74 -2.52
CA LYS A 73 38.60 -3.83 -1.58
C LYS A 73 39.75 -4.73 -2.02
N ALA A 74 39.97 -4.91 -3.32
CA ALA A 74 41.09 -5.68 -3.84
C ALA A 74 42.46 -5.02 -3.58
N SER A 75 42.49 -3.68 -3.45
CA SER A 75 43.71 -2.91 -3.18
C SER A 75 44.01 -2.72 -1.69
N VAL A 76 43.06 -3.03 -0.79
CA VAL A 76 43.22 -2.85 0.66
C VAL A 76 43.78 -4.14 1.29
N PRO A 77 44.75 -4.06 2.22
CA PRO A 77 45.24 -5.22 2.95
C PRO A 77 44.14 -6.04 3.61
N HIS A 78 44.36 -7.34 3.73
CA HIS A 78 43.38 -8.23 4.36
C HIS A 78 43.17 -7.84 5.83
N GLY A 79 41.91 -7.85 6.28
CA GLY A 79 41.53 -7.53 7.65
C GLY A 79 41.25 -6.06 7.93
N THR A 80 41.79 -5.11 7.16
CA THR A 80 41.63 -3.66 7.42
C THR A 80 40.51 -3.00 6.60
N TRP A 81 39.78 -3.77 5.79
CA TRP A 81 38.73 -3.26 4.92
C TRP A 81 37.64 -2.47 5.65
N LEU A 82 37.18 -2.96 6.80
CA LEU A 82 36.10 -2.31 7.55
C LEU A 82 36.54 -0.98 8.15
N ASP A 83 37.76 -0.92 8.68
CA ASP A 83 38.34 0.32 9.22
C ASP A 83 38.54 1.35 8.10
N TRP A 84 39.01 0.89 6.94
CA TRP A 84 39.15 1.74 5.75
C TRP A 84 37.78 2.30 5.32
N LEU A 85 36.75 1.45 5.25
CA LEU A 85 35.40 1.85 4.86
C LEU A 85 34.81 2.87 5.84
N ALA A 86 34.95 2.64 7.15
CA ALA A 86 34.46 3.55 8.18
C ALA A 86 35.17 4.92 8.13
N THR A 87 36.45 4.93 7.78
CA THR A 87 37.26 6.16 7.71
C THR A 87 36.97 6.97 6.44
N HIS A 88 36.79 6.32 5.29
CA HIS A 88 36.69 7.00 3.99
C HIS A 88 35.25 7.13 3.48
N CYS A 89 34.33 6.29 3.94
CA CYS A 89 32.93 6.25 3.51
C CYS A 89 31.99 6.09 4.73
N PRO A 90 31.96 7.07 5.66
CA PRO A 90 31.23 6.96 6.92
C PRO A 90 29.71 6.78 6.74
N ASP A 91 29.14 7.29 5.65
CA ASP A 91 27.70 7.18 5.36
C ASP A 91 27.29 5.78 4.88
N ILE A 92 28.25 4.95 4.45
CA ILE A 92 27.98 3.62 3.91
C ILE A 92 28.21 2.57 5.00
N SER A 93 27.12 1.99 5.50
CA SER A 93 27.22 0.87 6.43
C SER A 93 27.92 -0.35 5.78
N ALA A 94 28.62 -1.15 6.58
CA ALA A 94 29.27 -2.38 6.11
C ALA A 94 28.27 -3.35 5.43
N GLU A 95 27.04 -3.41 5.92
CA GLU A 95 25.97 -4.23 5.33
C GLU A 95 25.52 -3.69 3.97
N THR A 96 25.35 -2.37 3.84
CA THR A 96 25.02 -1.72 2.56
C THR A 96 26.13 -1.96 1.53
N ALA A 97 27.39 -1.75 1.92
CA ALA A 97 28.54 -1.99 1.04
C ALA A 97 28.56 -3.45 0.55
N ARG A 98 28.37 -4.42 1.45
CA ARG A 98 28.27 -5.85 1.09
C ARG A 98 27.14 -6.13 0.11
N ARG A 99 25.96 -5.54 0.32
CA ARG A 99 24.80 -5.71 -0.58
C ARG A 99 25.08 -5.14 -1.97
N TYR A 100 25.62 -3.93 -2.07
CA TYR A 100 25.96 -3.31 -3.35
C TYR A 100 27.06 -4.09 -4.10
N MET A 101 28.10 -4.55 -3.40
CA MET A 101 29.14 -5.42 -4.00
C MET A 101 28.56 -6.74 -4.52
N ARG A 102 27.60 -7.34 -3.82
CA ARG A 102 26.92 -8.55 -4.31
C ARG A 102 25.98 -8.25 -5.49
N LEU A 103 25.25 -7.14 -5.42
CA LEU A 103 24.34 -6.70 -6.47
C LEU A 103 25.08 -6.49 -7.78
N SER A 104 26.17 -5.71 -7.76
CA SER A 104 27.02 -5.45 -8.93
C SER A 104 27.63 -6.70 -9.54
N LYS A 105 28.10 -7.64 -8.71
CA LYS A 105 28.60 -8.93 -9.20
C LYS A 105 27.51 -9.76 -9.90
N ARG A 106 26.27 -9.72 -9.41
CA ARG A 106 25.16 -10.52 -9.94
C ARG A 106 24.44 -9.84 -11.11
N SER A 107 24.44 -8.51 -11.20
CA SER A 107 23.88 -7.77 -12.33
C SER A 107 24.62 -8.01 -13.66
N GLN A 108 25.82 -8.60 -13.61
CA GLN A 108 26.53 -9.07 -14.81
C GLN A 108 25.89 -10.32 -15.44
N VAL A 109 25.05 -11.04 -14.69
CA VAL A 109 24.43 -12.31 -15.11
C VAL A 109 22.90 -12.19 -15.17
N THR A 110 22.31 -11.35 -14.32
CA THR A 110 20.87 -11.15 -14.22
C THR A 110 20.47 -9.79 -14.76
N ASP A 111 19.49 -9.75 -15.66
CA ASP A 111 18.92 -8.50 -16.14
C ASP A 111 18.09 -7.82 -15.03
N LEU A 112 18.28 -6.50 -14.87
CA LEU A 112 17.60 -5.67 -13.87
C LEU A 112 16.62 -4.67 -14.50
N THR A 113 16.35 -4.77 -15.80
CA THR A 113 15.41 -3.90 -16.54
C THR A 113 14.02 -3.83 -15.92
N ASP A 114 13.54 -4.94 -15.37
CA ASP A 114 12.21 -5.07 -14.74
C ASP A 114 12.16 -4.63 -13.27
N ALA A 115 13.30 -4.31 -12.65
CA ALA A 115 13.33 -3.90 -11.25
C ALA A 115 12.88 -2.43 -11.09
N ALA A 116 11.74 -2.22 -10.43
CA ALA A 116 11.22 -0.88 -10.11
C ALA A 116 11.71 -0.34 -8.76
N SER A 117 12.55 -1.10 -8.03
CA SER A 117 13.15 -0.66 -6.76
C SER A 117 14.42 -1.45 -6.43
N LEU A 118 15.25 -0.89 -5.54
CA LEU A 118 16.43 -1.60 -5.00
C LEU A 118 16.06 -2.92 -4.34
N ARG A 119 14.91 -2.99 -3.65
CA ARG A 119 14.44 -4.24 -3.03
C ARG A 119 14.13 -5.29 -4.09
N GLN A 120 13.42 -4.94 -5.15
CA GLN A 120 13.17 -5.85 -6.27
C GLN A 120 14.46 -6.27 -6.97
N ALA A 121 15.42 -5.35 -7.15
CA ALA A 121 16.73 -5.69 -7.70
C ALA A 121 17.49 -6.70 -6.80
N TYR A 122 17.41 -6.56 -5.47
CA TYR A 122 18.00 -7.53 -4.54
C TYR A 122 17.31 -8.89 -4.57
N LEU A 123 16.00 -8.94 -4.77
CA LEU A 123 15.25 -10.19 -4.91
C LEU A 123 15.56 -10.87 -6.24
N ALA A 124 15.53 -10.15 -7.35
CA ALA A 124 15.85 -10.66 -8.69
C ALA A 124 17.27 -11.25 -8.75
N THR A 125 18.22 -10.59 -8.09
CA THR A 125 19.59 -11.10 -7.98
C THR A 125 19.77 -12.13 -6.87
N GLY A 126 18.77 -12.39 -6.01
CA GLY A 126 18.87 -13.29 -4.85
C GLY A 126 19.85 -12.83 -3.76
N VAL A 127 20.19 -11.54 -3.72
CA VAL A 127 21.00 -10.92 -2.65
C VAL A 127 20.21 -10.87 -1.34
N LEU A 128 18.89 -10.68 -1.46
CA LEU A 128 17.94 -10.83 -0.37
C LEU A 128 17.14 -12.12 -0.64
N PRO A 129 17.02 -13.05 0.33
CA PRO A 129 16.12 -14.18 0.19
C PRO A 129 14.67 -13.67 0.11
N GLU A 130 13.86 -14.29 -0.75
CA GLU A 130 12.42 -14.08 -0.74
C GLU A 130 11.89 -14.55 0.61
N GLU A 131 11.38 -13.61 1.42
CA GLU A 131 10.72 -13.99 2.66
C GLU A 131 9.54 -14.89 2.30
N PRO A 132 9.39 -16.07 2.93
CA PRO A 132 8.21 -16.90 2.72
C PRO A 132 6.96 -16.04 2.98
N PRO A 133 5.86 -16.28 2.26
CA PRO A 133 4.60 -15.61 2.50
C PRO A 133 4.34 -15.60 4.01
N ARG A 134 4.16 -14.41 4.58
CA ARG A 134 3.73 -14.34 5.99
C ARG A 134 2.39 -15.04 6.02
N ASP A 135 2.18 -15.93 6.99
CA ASP A 135 0.97 -16.73 7.21
C ASP A 135 -0.30 -15.88 7.50
N ASN A 136 -0.27 -14.59 7.16
CA ASN A 136 -1.38 -13.66 7.20
C ASN A 136 -2.23 -13.69 5.92
N ASP A 137 -1.75 -14.35 4.85
CA ASP A 137 -2.48 -14.50 3.57
C ASP A 137 -3.24 -15.83 3.47
N THR A 138 -3.09 -16.73 4.44
CA THR A 138 -4.05 -17.81 4.64
C THR A 138 -5.26 -17.18 5.35
N PRO A 139 -6.46 -17.14 4.76
CA PRO A 139 -7.66 -16.87 5.54
C PRO A 139 -7.76 -18.04 6.52
N ASP A 140 -7.31 -17.82 7.76
CA ASP A 140 -7.55 -18.77 8.84
C ASP A 140 -9.06 -19.04 8.82
N ALA A 141 -9.45 -20.31 8.70
CA ALA A 141 -10.87 -20.68 8.72
C ALA A 141 -11.55 -20.26 10.04
N ASN A 142 -10.76 -19.95 11.08
CA ASN A 142 -11.17 -19.34 12.34
C ASN A 142 -10.84 -17.83 12.45
N ALA A 143 -10.33 -17.17 11.39
CA ALA A 143 -10.30 -15.71 11.34
C ALA A 143 -11.75 -15.23 11.30
N PRO A 144 -12.20 -14.47 12.30
CA PRO A 144 -13.59 -14.11 12.34
C PRO A 144 -13.88 -13.16 11.18
N VAL A 145 -14.77 -13.62 10.30
CA VAL A 145 -15.30 -12.91 9.12
C VAL A 145 -16.00 -11.59 9.51
N VAL A 146 -16.14 -11.30 10.80
CA VAL A 146 -16.80 -10.10 11.31
C VAL A 146 -15.83 -9.22 12.10
N THR A 147 -15.54 -8.05 11.52
CA THR A 147 -14.62 -7.00 11.98
C THR A 147 -14.73 -6.66 13.47
N PHE A 148 -15.92 -6.78 14.08
CA PHE A 148 -16.16 -6.42 15.48
C PHE A 148 -15.51 -7.36 16.50
N THR A 149 -15.11 -8.57 16.10
CA THR A 149 -14.49 -9.57 17.02
C THR A 149 -12.97 -9.50 17.06
N ARG A 150 -12.34 -8.62 16.25
CA ARG A 150 -10.87 -8.46 16.20
C ARG A 150 -10.26 -8.17 17.58
N GLY A 151 -10.96 -7.43 18.43
CA GLY A 151 -10.51 -7.15 19.80
C GLY A 151 -10.42 -8.41 20.68
N LEU A 152 -11.41 -9.31 20.56
CA LEU A 152 -11.43 -10.58 21.29
C LEU A 152 -10.35 -11.54 20.78
N ASP A 153 -10.13 -11.58 19.46
CA ASP A 153 -9.04 -12.39 18.89
C ASP A 153 -7.66 -11.88 19.31
N GLN A 154 -7.46 -10.55 19.32
CA GLN A 154 -6.22 -9.95 19.80
C GLN A 154 -5.97 -10.27 21.28
N PHE A 155 -7.00 -10.17 22.12
CA PHE A 155 -6.92 -10.56 23.53
C PHE A 155 -6.57 -12.06 23.69
N ARG A 156 -7.23 -12.95 22.93
CA ARG A 156 -6.96 -14.40 22.93
C ARG A 156 -5.49 -14.68 22.60
N ARG A 157 -4.97 -14.11 21.50
CA ARG A 157 -3.56 -14.29 21.08
C ARG A 157 -2.58 -13.77 22.13
N TRP A 158 -2.85 -12.59 22.68
CA TRP A 158 -2.05 -12.01 23.76
C TRP A 158 -2.04 -12.92 25.00
N PHE A 159 -3.20 -13.45 25.39
CA PHE A 159 -3.34 -14.30 26.57
C PHE A 159 -2.57 -15.62 26.41
N HIS A 160 -2.67 -16.28 25.26
CA HIS A 160 -1.91 -17.51 24.99
C HIS A 160 -0.40 -17.26 25.05
N ARG A 161 0.12 -16.26 24.33
CA ARG A 161 1.54 -15.90 24.37
C ARG A 161 2.03 -15.61 25.80
N ARG A 162 1.23 -14.87 26.57
CA ARG A 162 1.60 -14.51 27.94
C ARG A 162 1.55 -15.68 28.91
N THR A 163 0.68 -16.66 28.67
CA THR A 163 0.57 -17.87 29.49
C THR A 163 1.60 -18.93 29.12
N GLU A 164 2.10 -18.92 27.89
CA GLU A 164 3.31 -19.64 27.47
C GLU A 164 4.55 -19.12 28.21
N ASP A 165 4.75 -17.80 28.24
CA ASP A 165 5.89 -17.17 28.94
C ASP A 165 5.78 -17.25 30.48
N LYS A 166 4.56 -17.09 31.01
CA LYS A 166 4.29 -17.09 32.46
C LYS A 166 2.97 -17.80 32.76
N PRO A 167 3.00 -19.09 33.15
CA PRO A 167 1.81 -19.85 33.50
C PRO A 167 0.98 -19.17 34.59
N LEU A 168 -0.35 -19.33 34.54
CA LEU A 168 -1.31 -18.70 35.47
C LEU A 168 -1.00 -18.95 36.95
N ALA A 169 -0.35 -20.08 37.27
CA ALA A 169 0.08 -20.40 38.63
C ALA A 169 1.11 -19.40 39.20
N LYS A 170 1.89 -18.74 38.34
CA LYS A 170 2.93 -17.76 38.72
C LYS A 170 2.42 -16.32 38.79
N TRP A 171 1.12 -16.11 38.58
CA TRP A 171 0.52 -14.77 38.61
C TRP A 171 0.17 -14.36 40.04
N THR A 172 0.24 -13.06 40.33
CA THR A 172 -0.16 -12.56 41.64
C THR A 172 -1.64 -12.85 41.89
N PRO A 173 -2.05 -13.10 43.15
CA PRO A 173 -3.46 -13.29 43.49
C PRO A 173 -4.34 -12.14 42.98
N GLU A 174 -3.84 -10.90 43.07
CA GLU A 174 -4.60 -9.74 42.60
C GLU A 174 -4.75 -9.66 41.09
N ALA A 175 -3.72 -10.00 40.31
CA ALA A 175 -3.87 -10.04 38.86
C ALA A 175 -4.90 -11.09 38.42
N ARG A 176 -4.95 -12.24 39.11
CA ARG A 176 -5.94 -13.29 38.85
C ARG A 176 -7.35 -12.86 39.25
N ARG A 177 -7.51 -12.15 40.37
CA ARG A 177 -8.80 -11.61 40.83
C ARG A 177 -9.35 -10.58 39.85
N LEU A 178 -8.52 -9.61 39.44
CA LEU A 178 -8.92 -8.58 38.47
C LEU A 178 -9.33 -9.21 37.14
N LEU A 179 -8.51 -10.10 36.58
CA LEU A 179 -8.84 -10.75 35.31
C LEU A 179 -10.14 -11.57 35.40
N ARG A 180 -10.36 -12.28 36.51
CA ARG A 180 -11.60 -13.03 36.74
C ARG A 180 -12.83 -12.12 36.75
N ASN A 181 -12.73 -10.94 37.38
CA ASN A 181 -13.82 -9.97 37.43
C ASN A 181 -14.15 -9.42 36.03
N GLU A 182 -13.14 -9.06 35.24
CA GLU A 182 -13.34 -8.58 33.86
C GLU A 182 -13.99 -9.66 32.98
N LEU A 183 -13.53 -10.92 33.09
CA LEU A 183 -14.07 -12.05 32.34
C LEU A 183 -15.50 -12.44 32.77
N ALA A 184 -15.93 -12.08 33.98
CA ALA A 184 -17.27 -12.38 34.45
C ALA A 184 -18.35 -11.66 33.62
N TRP A 185 -18.09 -10.43 33.19
CA TRP A 185 -18.98 -9.69 32.29
C TRP A 185 -19.08 -10.37 30.93
N PHE A 186 -17.95 -10.78 30.33
CA PHE A 186 -17.94 -11.49 29.05
C PHE A 186 -18.64 -12.84 29.12
N LYS A 187 -18.52 -13.56 30.23
CA LYS A 187 -19.24 -14.82 30.44
C LYS A 187 -20.76 -14.59 30.44
N LYS A 188 -21.22 -13.57 31.18
CA LYS A 188 -22.65 -13.21 31.18
C LYS A 188 -23.13 -12.83 29.78
N LEU A 189 -22.38 -12.00 29.06
CA LEU A 189 -22.71 -11.64 27.68
C LEU A 189 -22.81 -12.86 26.75
N HIS A 190 -21.90 -13.82 26.88
CA HIS A 190 -21.95 -15.08 26.13
C HIS A 190 -23.23 -15.87 26.45
N ASP A 191 -23.58 -16.00 27.74
CA ASP A 191 -24.78 -16.70 28.17
C ASP A 191 -26.07 -16.00 27.66
N ASP A 192 -26.09 -14.66 27.65
CA ASP A 192 -27.20 -13.85 27.12
C ASP A 192 -27.34 -13.97 25.58
N LEU A 193 -26.24 -14.18 24.84
CA LEU A 193 -26.24 -14.40 23.39
C LEU A 193 -26.64 -15.83 22.99
N ALA A 194 -26.61 -16.77 23.92
CA ALA A 194 -26.95 -18.18 23.70
C ALA A 194 -28.42 -18.52 24.06
N ALA A 195 -29.15 -17.57 24.65
CA ALA A 195 -30.58 -17.65 24.97
C ALA A 195 -31.45 -17.17 23.80
#